data_AF-Q9K538-F1
#
_entry.id   AF-Q9K538-F1
#
_cell.length_a   1.000
_cell.length_b   1.000
_cell.length_c   1.000
_cell.angle_alpha   90.00
_cell.angle_beta   90.00
_cell.angle_gamma   90.00
#
_symmetry.space_group_name_H-M   'P 1'
#
loop_
_entity.id
_entity.type
_entity.pdbx_description
1 polymer ?
#
loop_
_entity_poly.entity_id
_entity_poly.type
_entity_poly.pdbx_seq_one_letter_code
_entity_poly.pdbx_strand_id
1 'polypeptide(L)'
;FQELATRVSHRNTGKVCNDAIAEQLMARVSHDENLHMIFYRDVSAAGLDIAPNQAMKSVHRILRNFKMPGFTVPEFRRKAVIIAVGGVYDPRI
;
A
#
# COMPACT_ATOMS: atom_id res chain seq x y z
N PHE A 1 3.22 -4.69 2.61
CA PHE A 1 2.92 -3.50 3.42
C PHE A 1 2.35 -2.38 2.57
N GLN A 2 3.08 -1.92 1.55
CA GLN A 2 2.60 -0.83 0.70
C GLN A 2 1.40 -1.23 -0.19
N GLU A 3 1.41 -2.40 -0.83
CA GLU A 3 0.28 -2.90 -1.66
C GLU A 3 -1.06 -2.96 -0.91
N LEU A 4 -1.03 -3.28 0.39
CA LEU A 4 -2.23 -3.25 1.24
C LEU A 4 -2.72 -1.81 1.44
N ALA A 5 -1.81 -0.88 1.70
CA ALA A 5 -2.12 0.53 1.90
C ALA A 5 -2.71 1.16 0.62
N THR A 6 -2.14 0.87 -0.54
CA THR A 6 -2.64 1.33 -1.83
C THR A 6 -3.97 0.68 -2.19
N ARG A 7 -4.16 -0.61 -1.94
CA ARG A 7 -5.47 -1.28 -2.11
C ARG A 7 -6.59 -0.56 -1.36
N VAL A 8 -6.37 -0.24 -0.07
CA VAL A 8 -7.34 0.49 0.76
C VAL A 8 -7.53 1.91 0.22
N SER A 9 -6.44 2.61 -0.10
CA SER A 9 -6.47 3.97 -0.64
C SER A 9 -7.28 4.07 -1.93
N HIS A 10 -7.04 3.19 -2.90
CA HIS A 10 -7.77 3.16 -4.17
C HIS A 10 -9.25 2.87 -3.95
N ARG A 11 -9.57 1.86 -3.13
CA ARG A 11 -10.97 1.52 -2.83
C ARG A 11 -11.73 2.67 -2.20
N ASN A 12 -11.13 3.37 -1.24
CA ASN A 12 -11.76 4.51 -0.60
C ASN A 12 -11.83 5.73 -1.53
N THR A 13 -10.80 5.97 -2.34
CA THR A 13 -10.79 7.03 -3.36
C THR A 13 -11.97 6.87 -4.32
N GLY A 14 -12.22 5.66 -4.83
CA GLY A 14 -13.35 5.39 -5.72
C GLY A 14 -14.70 5.77 -5.09
N LYS A 15 -14.92 5.37 -3.83
CA LYS A 15 -16.15 5.70 -3.09
C LYS A 15 -16.33 7.21 -2.84
N VAL A 16 -15.24 7.89 -2.47
CA VAL A 16 -15.27 9.33 -2.14
C VAL A 16 -15.42 10.19 -3.40
N CYS A 17 -15.02 9.69 -4.57
CA CYS A 17 -15.07 10.43 -5.83
C CYS A 17 -16.50 10.77 -6.29
N ASN A 18 -17.51 10.01 -5.82
CA ASN A 18 -18.92 10.16 -6.20
C ASN A 18 -19.14 10.21 -7.73
N ASP A 19 -18.32 9.46 -8.47
CA ASP A 19 -18.36 9.31 -9.92
C ASP A 19 -18.29 7.83 -10.26
N ALA A 20 -19.28 7.34 -11.04
CA ALA A 20 -19.43 5.92 -11.32
C ALA A 20 -18.28 5.33 -12.12
N ILE A 21 -17.65 6.12 -13.01
CA ILE A 21 -16.51 5.66 -13.81
C ILE A 21 -15.26 5.57 -12.93
N ALA A 22 -15.03 6.59 -12.11
CA ALA A 22 -13.92 6.62 -11.17
C ALA A 22 -14.01 5.49 -10.14
N GLU A 23 -15.20 5.20 -9.61
CA GLU A 23 -15.40 4.07 -8.69
C GLU A 23 -15.05 2.73 -9.34
N GLN A 24 -15.54 2.48 -10.55
CA GLN A 24 -15.24 1.25 -11.29
C GLN A 24 -13.76 1.12 -11.63
N LEU A 25 -13.12 2.23 -12.06
CA LEU A 25 -11.70 2.25 -12.37
C LEU A 25 -10.86 1.95 -11.12
N MET A 26 -11.13 2.63 -10.02
CA MET A 26 -10.39 2.46 -8.77
C MET A 26 -10.61 1.08 -8.16
N ALA A 27 -11.77 0.46 -8.36
CA ALA A 27 -12.02 -0.93 -7.96
C ALA A 27 -11.12 -1.92 -8.72
N ARG A 28 -10.89 -1.70 -10.03
CA ARG A 28 -9.95 -2.53 -10.82
C ARG A 28 -8.52 -2.36 -10.34
N VAL A 29 -8.05 -1.13 -10.13
CA VAL A 29 -6.71 -0.88 -9.58
C VAL A 29 -6.56 -1.54 -8.21
N SER A 30 -7.55 -1.38 -7.31
CA SER A 30 -7.54 -2.04 -6.00
C SER A 30 -7.47 -3.57 -6.09
N HIS A 31 -8.07 -4.17 -7.12
CA HIS A 31 -7.97 -5.60 -7.39
C HIS A 31 -6.53 -5.99 -7.79
N ASP A 32 -5.89 -5.23 -8.66
CA ASP A 32 -4.51 -5.48 -9.09
C ASP A 32 -3.53 -5.38 -7.91
N GLU A 33 -3.67 -4.37 -7.04
CA GLU A 33 -2.87 -4.25 -5.80
C GLU A 33 -3.02 -5.48 -4.88
N ASN A 34 -4.19 -6.13 -4.88
CA ASN A 34 -4.37 -7.38 -4.14
C ASN A 34 -3.59 -8.54 -4.76
N LEU A 35 -3.55 -8.64 -6.10
CA LEU A 35 -2.76 -9.65 -6.80
C LEU A 35 -1.26 -9.43 -6.58
N HIS A 36 -0.79 -8.18 -6.63
CA HIS A 36 0.59 -7.83 -6.31
C HIS A 36 0.96 -8.22 -4.88
N MET A 37 0.08 -7.95 -3.91
CA MET A 37 0.31 -8.32 -2.51
C MET A 37 0.49 -9.84 -2.35
N ILE A 38 -0.39 -10.63 -2.98
CA ILE A 38 -0.31 -12.09 -2.97
C ILE A 38 1.00 -12.57 -3.60
N PHE A 39 1.37 -12.04 -4.76
CA PHE A 39 2.61 -12.39 -5.44
C PHE A 39 3.84 -12.13 -4.54
N TYR A 40 3.97 -10.93 -3.99
CA TYR A 40 5.12 -10.60 -3.13
C TYR A 40 5.14 -11.40 -1.82
N ARG A 41 3.96 -11.72 -1.26
CA ARG A 41 3.84 -12.60 -0.10
C ARG A 41 4.40 -13.98 -0.42
N ASP A 42 3.97 -14.57 -1.53
CA ASP A 42 4.35 -15.94 -1.89
C ASP A 42 5.84 -16.04 -2.23
N VAL A 43 6.41 -15.04 -2.92
CA VAL A 43 7.86 -14.93 -3.14
C VAL A 43 8.62 -14.80 -1.82
N SER A 44 8.13 -13.99 -0.89
CA SER A 44 8.77 -13.81 0.43
C SER A 44 8.70 -15.09 1.26
N ALA A 45 7.59 -15.83 1.19
CA ALA A 45 7.41 -17.11 1.86
C ALA A 45 8.41 -18.14 1.32
N ALA A 46 8.51 -18.29 0.00
CA ALA A 46 9.51 -19.16 -0.62
C ALA A 46 10.95 -18.77 -0.22
N GLY A 47 11.24 -17.46 -0.11
CA GLY A 47 12.53 -16.99 0.38
C GLY A 47 12.83 -17.37 1.83
N LEU A 48 11.81 -17.41 2.70
CA LEU A 48 11.92 -17.87 4.08
C LEU A 48 12.17 -19.38 4.16
N ASP A 49 11.59 -20.17 3.26
CA ASP A 49 11.80 -21.62 3.20
C ASP A 49 13.22 -21.97 2.71
N ILE A 50 13.73 -21.23 1.72
CA ILE A 50 15.04 -21.51 1.10
C ILE A 50 16.20 -20.98 1.95
N ALA A 51 16.09 -19.74 2.46
CA ALA A 51 17.19 -19.04 3.12
C ALA A 51 16.69 -18.21 4.32
N PRO A 52 16.20 -18.86 5.40
CA PRO A 52 15.46 -18.20 6.47
C PRO A 52 16.24 -17.06 7.14
N ASN A 53 17.54 -17.28 7.42
CA ASN A 53 18.38 -16.27 8.08
C ASN A 53 18.58 -15.01 7.23
N GLN A 54 18.76 -15.17 5.91
CA GLN A 54 18.94 -14.04 5.00
C GLN A 54 17.60 -13.32 4.76
N ALA A 55 16.53 -14.09 4.54
CA ALA A 55 15.19 -13.56 4.36
C ALA A 55 14.74 -12.75 5.59
N MET A 56 14.91 -13.29 6.80
CA MET A 56 14.55 -12.60 8.04
C MET A 56 15.34 -11.31 8.24
N LYS A 57 16.66 -11.33 8.00
CA LYS A 57 17.50 -10.10 8.03
C LYS A 57 17.00 -9.04 7.05
N SER A 58 16.60 -9.47 5.86
CA SER A 58 16.10 -8.58 4.80
C SER A 58 14.75 -7.97 5.18
N VAL A 59 13.81 -8.78 5.67
CA VAL A 59 12.51 -8.32 6.17
C VAL A 59 12.68 -7.29 7.29
N HIS A 60 13.50 -7.59 8.29
CA HIS A 60 13.79 -6.67 9.39
C HIS A 60 14.37 -5.33 8.87
N ARG A 61 15.34 -5.39 7.95
CA ARG A 61 15.94 -4.18 7.36
C ARG A 61 14.91 -3.31 6.65
N ILE A 62 14.01 -3.90 5.87
CA ILE A 62 12.97 -3.15 5.15
C ILE A 62 11.96 -2.55 6.13
N LEU A 63 11.47 -3.32 7.09
CA LEU A 63 10.51 -2.84 8.08
C LEU A 63 11.07 -1.70 8.92
N ARG A 64 12.32 -1.80 9.36
CA ARG A 64 12.94 -0.76 10.19
C ARG A 64 13.10 0.58 9.46
N ASN A 65 13.26 0.54 8.14
CA ASN A 65 13.51 1.71 7.32
C ASN A 65 12.31 2.10 6.45
N PHE A 66 11.15 1.48 6.66
CA PHE A 66 9.99 1.69 5.83
C PHE A 66 9.52 3.15 5.91
N LYS A 67 9.30 3.75 4.75
CA LYS A 67 8.71 5.08 4.59
C LYS A 67 7.66 4.99 3.49
N MET A 68 6.55 5.70 3.65
CA MET A 68 5.54 5.77 2.59
C MET A 68 6.19 6.32 1.30
N PRO A 69 6.01 5.63 0.16
CA PRO A 69 6.42 6.16 -1.12
C PRO A 69 5.61 7.44 -1.38
N GLY A 70 6.31 8.54 -1.62
CA GLY A 70 5.73 9.89 -1.64
C GLY A 70 6.29 10.81 -0.58
N PHE A 71 7.02 10.32 0.42
CA PHE A 71 7.67 11.17 1.43
C PHE A 71 8.61 12.25 0.85
N THR A 72 9.12 12.03 -0.36
CA THR A 72 9.96 12.98 -1.11
C THR A 72 9.16 14.03 -1.89
N VAL A 73 7.84 13.93 -1.96
CA VAL A 73 6.96 14.88 -2.65
C VAL A 73 6.90 16.18 -1.82
N PRO A 74 7.04 17.36 -2.46
CA PRO A 74 6.85 18.63 -1.76
C PRO A 74 5.50 18.68 -1.05
N GLU A 75 5.48 19.20 0.18
CA GLU A 75 4.28 19.28 1.03
C GLU A 75 3.61 17.93 1.34
N PHE A 76 4.35 16.81 1.26
CA PHE A 76 3.79 15.47 1.47
C PHE A 76 2.98 15.33 2.77
N ARG A 77 3.46 15.87 3.89
CA ARG A 77 2.74 15.80 5.17
C ARG A 77 1.38 16.47 5.09
N ARG A 78 1.29 17.64 4.46
CA ARG A 78 0.03 18.37 4.28
C ARG A 78 -0.92 17.57 3.38
N LYS A 79 -0.41 17.01 2.27
CA LYS A 79 -1.20 16.16 1.38
C LYS A 79 -1.69 14.89 2.09
N ALA A 80 -0.86 14.25 2.90
CA ALA A 80 -1.22 13.08 3.69
C ALA A 80 -2.34 13.38 4.70
N VAL A 81 -2.32 14.54 5.35
CA VAL A 81 -3.41 14.98 6.23
C VAL A 81 -4.72 15.17 5.45
N ILE A 82 -4.68 15.78 4.27
CA ILE A 82 -5.86 15.97 3.42
C ILE A 82 -6.45 14.61 3.01
N ILE A 83 -5.60 13.66 2.60
CA ILE A 83 -6.00 12.29 2.24
C ILE A 83 -6.66 11.58 3.43
N ALA A 84 -6.09 11.71 4.63
CA ALA A 84 -6.64 11.10 5.84
C ALA A 84 -8.00 11.72 6.24
N VAL A 85 -8.10 13.05 6.24
CA VAL A 85 -9.36 13.77 6.55
C VAL A 85 -10.45 13.46 5.52
N GLY A 86 -10.08 13.28 4.25
CA GLY A 86 -10.99 12.84 3.19
C GLY A 86 -11.42 11.37 3.29
N GLY A 87 -11.02 10.64 4.34
CA GLY A 87 -11.40 9.24 4.56
C GLY A 87 -10.73 8.25 3.60
N VAL A 88 -9.66 8.65 2.92
CA VAL A 88 -9.01 7.82 1.90
C VAL A 88 -8.00 6.86 2.54
N TYR A 89 -7.07 7.36 3.36
CA TYR A 89 -6.06 6.53 4.05
C TYR A 89 -5.42 7.26 5.23
N ASP A 90 -5.36 6.60 6.40
CA ASP A 90 -4.56 7.00 7.56
C ASP A 90 -3.64 5.84 7.95
N PRO A 91 -2.30 6.00 7.96
CA PRO A 91 -1.38 4.93 8.34
C PRO A 91 -1.46 4.49 9.81
N ARG A 92 -2.25 5.17 10.65
CA ARG A 92 -2.44 4.86 12.08
C ARG A 92 -3.65 3.97 12.36
N ILE A 93 -4.52 3.74 11.37
CA ILE A 93 -5.77 2.99 11.48
C ILE A 93 -5.72 1.81 10.52
#